data_AF-A0A7V9V8Z9-F1
#
_entry.id   AF-A0A7V9V8Z9-F1
#
_cell.length_a   1.000
_cell.length_b   1.000
_cell.length_c   1.000
_cell.angle_alpha   90.00
_cell.angle_beta   90.00
_cell.angle_gamma   90.00
#
_symmetry.space_group_name_H-M   'P 1'
#
loop_
_entity.id
_entity.type
_entity.pdbx_description
1 polymer ?
#
loop_
_entity_poly.entity_id
_entity_poly.type
_entity_poly.pdbx_seq_one_letter_code
_entity_poly.pdbx_strand_id
1 'polypeptide(L)'
;MTPQVSVILPDGSSRHLDEGATGADLAAAIGPRLAKAAVVVRIDGTLADLNLPLPDGAEVAVVTGAEAEGREVLRHSTAHVLAQAVLQLWPGARFAIGPPIDDGFYYDFELPGGAHFSDEDLERIEERMRRIVSEDQPFQREEMSREEGITLFSDQPYKVEIIEGTDGSEGADAAAISAYRNSAEFIDLCRGPHVPSTRRLGSFKLMRVAGAYWRGDERKPQLQRIYGTAWESNQALADHLHRLEEAERRDHRKVGLELDLFHFPPEIGGGLPVFHPKGGMIRKLMEDYS
;
A
#
# COMPACT_ATOMS: atom_id res chain seq x y z
N MET A 1 -15.12 -33.62 24.31
CA MET A 1 -14.37 -32.36 24.39
C MET A 1 -13.90 -32.08 22.98
N THR A 2 -14.27 -30.93 22.42
CA THR A 2 -13.63 -30.47 21.18
C THR A 2 -12.14 -30.30 21.46
N PRO A 3 -11.26 -30.72 20.54
CA PRO A 3 -9.84 -30.38 20.63
C PRO A 3 -9.70 -28.85 20.72
N GLN A 4 -8.73 -28.40 21.53
CA GLN A 4 -8.51 -26.99 21.84
C GLN A 4 -7.08 -26.59 21.48
N VAL A 5 -6.92 -25.33 21.10
CA VAL A 5 -5.64 -24.67 20.86
C VAL A 5 -5.42 -23.66 21.99
N SER A 6 -4.22 -23.63 22.56
CA SER A 6 -3.80 -22.69 23.58
C SER A 6 -2.84 -21.67 23.00
N VAL A 7 -3.17 -20.38 23.09
CA VAL A 7 -2.28 -19.29 22.65
C VAL A 7 -1.85 -18.42 23.81
N ILE A 8 -0.67 -17.82 23.71
CA ILE A 8 -0.07 -16.94 24.72
C ILE A 8 -0.22 -15.49 24.26
N LEU A 9 -0.81 -14.65 25.09
CA LEU A 9 -0.98 -13.22 24.83
C LEU A 9 0.25 -12.41 25.29
N PRO A 10 0.44 -11.17 24.80
CA PRO A 10 1.59 -10.34 25.17
C PRO A 10 1.68 -9.99 26.67
N ASP A 11 0.58 -10.10 27.41
CA ASP A 11 0.53 -9.92 28.87
C ASP A 11 0.94 -11.18 29.64
N GLY A 12 1.35 -12.24 28.95
CA GLY A 12 1.71 -13.54 29.51
C GLY A 12 0.51 -14.43 29.86
N SER A 13 -0.73 -13.96 29.67
CA SER A 13 -1.91 -14.78 29.90
C SER A 13 -2.15 -15.75 28.73
N SER A 14 -2.78 -16.88 29.02
CA SER A 14 -3.16 -17.85 27.98
C SER A 14 -4.65 -17.74 27.65
N ARG A 15 -4.99 -18.10 26.40
CA ARG A 15 -6.37 -18.25 25.92
C ARG A 15 -6.53 -19.61 25.27
N HIS A 16 -7.62 -20.29 25.63
CA HIS A 16 -8.02 -21.56 25.03
C HIS A 16 -9.15 -21.32 24.03
N LEU A 17 -8.96 -21.77 22.81
CA LEU A 17 -9.91 -21.68 21.71
C LEU A 17 -10.17 -23.07 21.14
N ASP A 18 -11.23 -23.23 20.35
CA ASP A 18 -11.47 -24.48 19.64
C ASP A 18 -10.38 -24.73 18.58
N GLU A 19 -10.11 -25.99 18.25
CA GLU A 19 -9.17 -26.35 17.18
C GLU A 19 -9.59 -25.71 15.84
N GLY A 20 -8.62 -25.10 15.15
CA GLY A 20 -8.85 -24.35 13.93
C GLY A 20 -9.30 -22.90 14.14
N ALA A 21 -9.42 -22.43 15.38
CA ALA A 21 -9.71 -21.04 15.66
C ALA A 21 -8.66 -20.10 15.07
N THR A 22 -9.13 -18.94 14.63
CA THR A 22 -8.35 -17.95 13.89
C THR A 22 -7.98 -16.75 14.75
N GLY A 23 -7.13 -15.86 14.21
CA GLY A 23 -6.88 -14.56 14.81
C GLY A 23 -8.14 -13.73 15.02
N ALA A 24 -9.15 -13.90 14.15
CA ALA A 24 -10.45 -13.24 14.28
C ALA A 24 -11.22 -13.74 15.50
N ASP A 25 -11.22 -15.07 15.71
CA ASP A 25 -11.86 -15.69 16.87
C ASP A 25 -11.19 -15.29 18.18
N LEU A 26 -9.85 -15.21 18.19
CA LEU A 26 -9.10 -14.70 19.33
C LEU A 26 -9.47 -13.24 19.65
N ALA A 27 -9.52 -12.37 18.63
CA ALA A 27 -9.89 -10.98 18.81
C ALA A 27 -11.33 -10.84 19.35
N ALA A 28 -12.26 -11.67 18.87
CA ALA A 28 -13.64 -11.76 19.36
C ALA A 28 -13.71 -12.24 20.81
N ALA A 29 -12.92 -13.25 21.18
CA ALA A 29 -12.85 -13.77 22.53
C ALA A 29 -12.26 -12.76 23.54
N ILE A 30 -11.34 -11.90 23.12
CA ILE A 30 -10.81 -10.80 23.95
C ILE A 30 -11.85 -9.69 24.12
N GLY A 31 -12.52 -9.29 23.05
CA GLY A 31 -13.66 -8.39 23.15
C GLY A 31 -14.11 -7.75 21.84
N PRO A 32 -15.39 -7.33 21.75
CA PRO A 32 -16.02 -6.90 20.50
C PRO A 32 -15.36 -5.65 19.89
N ARG A 33 -14.82 -4.75 20.73
CA ARG A 33 -14.11 -3.56 20.24
C ARG A 33 -12.79 -3.93 19.56
N LEU A 34 -12.06 -4.90 20.11
CA LEU A 34 -10.80 -5.37 19.52
C LEU A 34 -11.07 -6.13 18.23
N ALA A 35 -12.05 -7.04 18.23
CA ALA A 35 -12.47 -7.74 17.01
C ALA A 35 -12.80 -6.78 15.86
N LYS A 36 -13.49 -5.68 16.16
CA LYS A 36 -13.79 -4.65 15.16
C LYS A 36 -12.54 -3.89 14.69
N ALA A 37 -11.52 -3.72 15.52
CA ALA A 37 -10.30 -2.97 15.18
C ALA A 37 -9.17 -3.84 14.62
N ALA A 38 -9.24 -5.17 14.78
CA ALA A 38 -8.23 -6.12 14.35
C ALA A 38 -8.07 -6.14 12.83
N VAL A 39 -6.82 -6.06 12.36
CA VAL A 39 -6.50 -6.10 10.94
C VAL A 39 -5.74 -7.39 10.60
N VAL A 40 -4.73 -7.72 11.41
CA VAL A 40 -3.90 -8.93 11.29
C VAL A 40 -3.53 -9.44 12.68
N VAL A 41 -2.88 -10.59 12.74
CA VAL A 41 -2.24 -11.09 13.97
C VAL A 41 -0.74 -11.20 13.77
N ARG A 42 0.01 -11.01 14.85
CA ARG A 42 1.42 -11.39 14.94
C ARG A 42 1.49 -12.74 15.64
N ILE A 43 2.04 -13.75 14.98
CA ILE A 43 2.23 -15.10 15.49
C ILE A 43 3.74 -15.34 15.58
N ASP A 44 4.26 -15.55 16.79
CA ASP A 44 5.69 -15.76 17.06
C ASP A 44 6.59 -14.70 16.40
N GLY A 45 6.16 -13.44 16.47
CA GLY A 45 6.88 -12.30 15.90
C GLY A 45 6.62 -12.01 14.41
N THR A 46 5.88 -12.85 13.69
CA THR A 46 5.60 -12.67 12.26
C THR A 46 4.14 -12.29 12.01
N LEU A 47 3.89 -11.30 11.14
CA LEU A 47 2.51 -10.93 10.77
C LEU A 47 1.87 -12.01 9.88
N ALA A 48 0.60 -12.30 10.17
CA ALA A 48 -0.20 -13.29 9.47
C ALA A 48 -1.66 -12.80 9.32
N ASP A 49 -2.35 -13.28 8.29
CA ASP A 49 -3.75 -12.93 8.04
C ASP A 49 -4.62 -13.31 9.24
N LEU A 50 -5.61 -12.47 9.52
CA LEU A 50 -6.52 -12.67 10.65
C LEU A 50 -7.33 -13.97 10.57
N ASN A 51 -7.56 -14.47 9.35
CA ASN A 51 -8.36 -15.66 9.07
C ASN A 51 -7.55 -16.96 9.05
N LEU A 52 -6.23 -16.91 9.30
CA LEU A 52 -5.42 -18.12 9.39
C LEU A 52 -5.64 -18.83 10.74
N PRO A 53 -5.68 -20.17 10.76
CA PRO A 53 -5.71 -20.93 12.00
C PRO A 53 -4.50 -20.62 12.87
N LEU A 54 -4.73 -20.47 14.18
CA LEU A 54 -3.67 -20.21 15.15
C LEU A 54 -2.95 -21.52 15.51
N PRO A 55 -1.60 -21.54 15.51
CA PRO A 55 -0.85 -22.69 16.00
C PRO A 55 -0.99 -22.87 17.51
N ASP A 56 -0.99 -24.13 17.96
CA ASP A 56 -0.99 -24.46 19.38
C ASP A 56 0.35 -24.08 20.05
N GLY A 57 0.25 -23.39 21.18
CA GLY A 57 1.37 -22.89 21.96
C GLY A 57 1.99 -21.58 21.46
N ALA A 58 1.51 -21.00 20.36
CA ALA A 58 2.09 -19.80 19.78
C ALA A 58 1.86 -18.53 20.62
N GLU A 59 2.81 -17.60 20.56
CA GLU A 59 2.62 -16.24 21.05
C GLU A 59 1.86 -15.43 20.00
N VAL A 60 0.68 -14.91 20.38
CA VAL A 60 -0.24 -14.24 19.45
C VAL A 60 -0.60 -12.84 19.95
N ALA A 61 -0.32 -11.83 19.13
CA ALA A 61 -0.75 -10.46 19.36
C ALA A 61 -1.72 -10.02 18.25
N VAL A 62 -2.88 -9.47 18.63
CA VAL A 62 -3.79 -8.84 17.66
C VAL A 62 -3.26 -7.46 17.32
N VAL A 63 -3.05 -7.19 16.02
CA VAL A 63 -2.57 -5.90 15.52
C VAL A 63 -3.74 -5.13 14.92
N THR A 64 -3.88 -3.89 15.34
CA THR A 64 -4.95 -2.99 14.89
C THR A 64 -4.47 -2.03 13.81
N GLY A 65 -5.41 -1.48 13.04
CA GLY A 65 -5.09 -0.52 11.98
C GLY A 65 -4.43 0.79 12.45
N ALA A 66 -4.47 1.12 13.75
CA ALA A 66 -3.83 2.33 14.28
C ALA A 66 -2.32 2.17 14.51
N GLU A 67 -1.85 0.93 14.57
CA GLU A 67 -0.43 0.60 14.75
C GLU A 67 0.33 0.75 13.43
N ALA A 68 1.65 0.96 13.48
CA ALA A 68 2.47 1.17 12.28
C ALA A 68 2.34 0.01 11.27
N GLU A 69 2.54 -1.21 11.75
CA GLU A 69 2.39 -2.44 10.95
C GLU A 69 0.96 -2.64 10.44
N GLY A 70 -0.05 -2.32 11.26
CA GLY A 70 -1.45 -2.38 10.83
C GLY A 70 -1.78 -1.39 9.72
N ARG A 71 -1.20 -0.18 9.76
CA ARG A 71 -1.32 0.80 8.67
C ARG A 71 -0.63 0.35 7.41
N GLU A 72 0.53 -0.29 7.53
CA GLU A 72 1.24 -0.87 6.38
C GLU A 72 0.35 -1.90 5.67
N VAL A 73 -0.27 -2.81 6.42
CA VAL A 73 -1.22 -3.80 5.85
C VAL A 73 -2.46 -3.14 5.24
N LEU A 74 -3.00 -2.10 5.88
CA LEU A 74 -4.12 -1.33 5.31
C LEU A 74 -3.73 -0.71 3.95
N ARG A 75 -2.55 -0.10 3.86
CA ARG A 75 -2.03 0.53 2.64
C ARG A 75 -1.75 -0.49 1.55
N HIS A 76 -1.12 -1.60 1.90
CA HIS A 76 -0.87 -2.72 1.01
C HIS A 76 -2.19 -3.29 0.44
N SER A 77 -3.19 -3.52 1.29
CA SER A 77 -4.52 -3.97 0.85
C SER A 77 -5.28 -2.94 0.02
N THR A 78 -5.09 -1.64 0.30
CA THR A 78 -5.68 -0.56 -0.50
C THR A 78 -5.04 -0.49 -1.89
N ALA A 79 -3.73 -0.79 -2.00
CA ALA A 79 -3.03 -0.85 -3.27
C ALA A 79 -3.60 -1.94 -4.20
N HIS A 80 -3.96 -3.11 -3.65
CA HIS A 80 -4.65 -4.17 -4.42
C HIS A 80 -6.01 -3.70 -4.95
N VAL A 81 -6.81 -3.02 -4.12
CA VAL A 81 -8.10 -2.48 -4.57
C VAL A 81 -7.93 -1.38 -5.63
N LEU A 82 -6.85 -0.59 -5.55
CA LEU A 82 -6.47 0.35 -6.62
C LEU A 82 -6.18 -0.42 -7.92
N ALA A 83 -5.35 -1.47 -7.88
CA ALA A 83 -5.01 -2.26 -9.06
C ALA A 83 -6.26 -2.89 -9.70
N GLN A 84 -7.14 -3.51 -8.91
CA GLN A 84 -8.40 -4.04 -9.39
C GLN A 84 -9.29 -2.96 -10.04
N ALA A 85 -9.40 -1.78 -9.41
CA ALA A 85 -10.20 -0.68 -9.95
C ALA A 85 -9.67 -0.20 -11.31
N VAL A 86 -8.34 -0.08 -11.45
CA VAL A 86 -7.71 0.29 -12.71
C VAL A 86 -7.95 -0.76 -13.79
N LEU A 87 -7.76 -2.06 -13.50
CA LEU A 87 -7.97 -3.13 -14.48
C LEU A 87 -9.42 -3.19 -14.99
N GLN A 88 -10.40 -2.87 -14.15
CA GLN A 88 -11.81 -2.84 -14.55
C GLN A 88 -12.15 -1.61 -15.41
N LEU A 89 -11.49 -0.48 -15.17
CA LEU A 89 -11.70 0.76 -15.93
C LEU A 89 -10.89 0.80 -17.24
N TRP A 90 -9.74 0.11 -17.28
CA TRP A 90 -8.87 -0.03 -18.45
C TRP A 90 -8.61 -1.51 -18.78
N PRO A 91 -9.54 -2.17 -19.49
CA PRO A 91 -9.31 -3.55 -19.95
C PRO A 91 -8.03 -3.67 -20.78
N GLY A 92 -7.16 -4.61 -20.39
CA GLY A 92 -5.85 -4.81 -21.01
C GLY A 92 -4.72 -3.97 -20.41
N ALA A 93 -4.98 -3.19 -19.35
CA ALA A 93 -3.93 -2.62 -18.53
C ALA A 93 -3.07 -3.72 -17.88
N ARG A 94 -1.79 -3.41 -17.71
CA ARG A 94 -0.84 -4.26 -17.01
C ARG A 94 -0.37 -3.57 -15.75
N PHE A 95 -0.17 -4.33 -14.69
CA PHE A 95 0.24 -3.80 -13.39
C PHE A 95 1.54 -4.45 -12.94
N ALA A 96 2.38 -3.68 -12.26
CA ALA A 96 3.72 -4.10 -11.88
C ALA A 96 3.85 -4.27 -10.36
N ILE A 97 4.29 -3.23 -9.63
CA ILE A 97 4.53 -3.28 -8.19
C ILE A 97 3.68 -2.25 -7.45
N GLY A 98 3.24 -2.63 -6.25
CA GLY A 98 2.29 -1.87 -5.45
C GLY A 98 2.60 -1.78 -3.96
N PRO A 99 3.83 -1.41 -3.53
CA PRO A 99 4.21 -1.50 -2.15
C PRO A 99 3.56 -0.40 -1.29
N PRO A 100 3.36 -0.67 0.01
CA PRO A 100 3.15 0.39 0.99
C PRO A 100 4.43 1.23 1.14
N ILE A 101 4.25 2.49 1.52
CA ILE A 101 5.31 3.45 1.87
C ILE A 101 4.92 4.17 3.18
N ASP A 102 5.86 4.91 3.77
CA ASP A 102 5.75 5.53 5.11
C ASP A 102 4.43 6.27 5.38
N ASP A 103 3.89 6.98 4.38
CA ASP A 103 2.66 7.75 4.49
C ASP A 103 1.57 7.34 3.48
N GLY A 104 1.72 6.18 2.84
CA GLY A 104 0.74 5.75 1.83
C GLY A 104 1.13 4.49 1.08
N PHE A 105 0.83 4.47 -0.21
CA PHE A 105 1.18 3.41 -1.12
C PHE A 105 1.31 4.00 -2.53
N TYR A 106 1.84 3.21 -3.45
CA TYR A 106 1.68 3.48 -4.87
C TYR A 106 1.40 2.20 -5.62
N TYR A 107 1.00 2.33 -6.88
CA TYR A 107 0.96 1.20 -7.80
C TYR A 107 1.37 1.66 -9.21
N ASP A 108 2.21 0.87 -9.88
CA ASP A 108 2.70 1.13 -11.23
C ASP A 108 1.87 0.39 -12.30
N PHE A 109 1.45 1.13 -13.33
CA PHE A 109 0.61 0.64 -14.43
C PHE A 109 1.17 0.95 -15.81
N GLU A 110 0.97 0.03 -16.75
CA GLU A 110 1.06 0.25 -18.19
C GLU A 110 -0.36 0.20 -18.77
N LEU A 111 -0.83 1.31 -19.33
CA LEU A 111 -2.17 1.40 -19.90
C LEU A 111 -2.20 0.99 -21.38
N PRO A 112 -3.31 0.38 -21.86
CA PRO A 112 -3.42 -0.05 -23.24
C PRO A 112 -3.41 1.15 -24.20
N GLY A 113 -2.86 0.94 -25.40
CA GLY A 113 -2.90 1.94 -26.48
C GLY A 113 -2.09 3.21 -26.20
N GLY A 114 -1.18 3.20 -25.21
CA GLY A 114 -0.40 4.39 -24.84
C GLY A 114 -1.24 5.46 -24.11
N ALA A 115 -2.36 5.07 -23.50
CA ALA A 115 -3.18 6.00 -22.72
C ALA A 115 -2.43 6.50 -21.48
N HIS A 116 -2.80 7.70 -21.02
CA HIS A 116 -2.27 8.30 -19.81
C HIS A 116 -3.40 8.64 -18.83
N PHE A 117 -3.13 8.51 -17.54
CA PHE A 117 -4.07 8.96 -16.51
C PHE A 117 -4.15 10.48 -16.51
N SER A 118 -5.38 10.99 -16.41
CA SER A 118 -5.69 12.39 -16.10
C SER A 118 -6.01 12.57 -14.61
N ASP A 119 -6.13 13.84 -14.17
CA ASP A 119 -6.58 14.14 -12.81
C ASP A 119 -8.04 13.70 -12.62
N GLU A 120 -8.90 13.82 -13.64
CA GLU A 120 -10.28 13.33 -13.61
C GLU A 120 -10.35 11.80 -13.49
N ASP A 121 -9.36 11.08 -14.01
CA ASP A 121 -9.30 9.63 -13.88
C ASP A 121 -9.03 9.20 -12.44
N LEU A 122 -8.28 9.97 -11.65
CA LEU A 122 -8.09 9.66 -10.22
C LEU A 122 -9.43 9.67 -9.47
N GLU A 123 -10.31 10.63 -9.75
CA GLU A 123 -11.64 10.69 -9.14
C GLU A 123 -12.49 9.46 -9.53
N ARG A 124 -12.45 9.08 -10.80
CA ARG A 124 -13.17 7.90 -11.33
C ARG A 124 -12.66 6.60 -10.72
N ILE A 125 -11.34 6.45 -10.60
CA ILE A 125 -10.70 5.30 -9.97
C ILE A 125 -11.09 5.23 -8.49
N GLU A 126 -11.00 6.34 -7.77
CA GLU A 126 -11.34 6.40 -6.35
C GLU A 126 -12.83 6.06 -6.12
N GLU A 127 -13.73 6.52 -6.99
CA GLU A 127 -15.14 6.11 -6.97
C GLU A 127 -15.28 4.59 -7.19
N ARG A 128 -14.56 4.02 -8.16
CA ARG A 128 -14.59 2.56 -8.39
C ARG A 128 -14.04 1.77 -7.20
N MET A 129 -12.94 2.22 -6.59
CA MET A 129 -12.39 1.64 -5.37
C MET A 129 -13.43 1.63 -4.24
N ARG A 130 -14.16 2.73 -4.04
CA ARG A 130 -15.24 2.80 -3.03
C ARG A 130 -16.36 1.79 -3.31
N ARG A 131 -16.71 1.56 -4.58
CA ARG A 131 -17.67 0.52 -4.96
C ARG A 131 -17.14 -0.87 -4.60
N ILE A 132 -15.89 -1.19 -4.93
CA ILE A 132 -15.24 -2.47 -4.55
C ILE A 132 -15.21 -2.67 -3.02
N VAL A 133 -14.97 -1.62 -2.25
CA VAL A 133 -15.04 -1.66 -0.77
C VAL A 133 -16.45 -2.00 -0.28
N SER A 134 -17.48 -1.43 -0.93
CA SER A 134 -18.87 -1.70 -0.57
C SER A 134 -19.30 -3.15 -0.83
N GLU A 135 -18.67 -3.79 -1.83
CA GLU A 135 -18.89 -5.19 -2.23
C GLU A 135 -18.37 -6.21 -1.20
N ASP A 136 -17.55 -5.80 -0.22
CA ASP A 136 -17.07 -6.64 0.90
C ASP A 136 -16.37 -7.93 0.45
N GLN A 137 -15.49 -7.78 -0.54
CA GLN A 137 -14.75 -8.86 -1.16
C GLN A 137 -13.70 -9.44 -0.19
N PRO A 138 -13.69 -10.76 0.08
CA PRO A 138 -12.71 -11.36 0.97
C PRO A 138 -11.34 -11.45 0.30
N PHE A 139 -10.26 -11.16 1.03
CA PHE A 139 -8.90 -11.45 0.55
C PHE A 139 -8.57 -12.93 0.84
N GLN A 140 -8.28 -13.68 -0.21
CA GLN A 140 -7.97 -15.11 -0.15
C GLN A 140 -6.55 -15.34 -0.64
N ARG A 141 -5.71 -15.89 0.22
CA ARG A 141 -4.34 -16.29 -0.13
C ARG A 141 -4.38 -17.62 -0.89
N GLU A 142 -3.69 -17.66 -2.02
CA GLU A 142 -3.46 -18.85 -2.82
C GLU A 142 -1.95 -19.11 -2.86
N GLU A 143 -1.55 -20.37 -2.68
CA GLU A 143 -0.17 -20.82 -2.89
C GLU A 143 -0.15 -21.75 -4.10
N MET A 144 0.84 -21.55 -4.98
CA MET A 144 0.97 -22.30 -6.23
C MET A 144 2.43 -22.50 -6.61
N SER A 145 2.68 -23.43 -7.53
CA SER A 145 3.99 -23.60 -8.13
C SER A 145 4.38 -22.42 -9.01
N ARG A 146 5.68 -22.33 -9.32
CA ARG A 146 6.21 -21.31 -10.22
C ARG A 146 5.57 -21.40 -11.61
N GLU A 147 5.40 -22.60 -12.14
CA GLU A 147 4.81 -22.85 -13.44
C GLU A 147 3.33 -22.45 -13.50
N GLU A 148 2.57 -22.75 -12.45
CA GLU A 148 1.18 -22.30 -12.30
C GLU A 148 1.10 -20.78 -12.23
N GLY A 149 1.98 -20.13 -11.46
CA GLY A 149 2.06 -18.68 -11.36
C GLY A 149 2.35 -18.01 -12.70
N ILE A 150 3.34 -18.48 -13.46
CA ILE A 150 3.65 -17.97 -14.80
C ILE A 150 2.44 -18.11 -15.75
N THR A 151 1.75 -19.24 -15.67
CA THR A 151 0.55 -19.49 -16.48
C THR A 151 -0.58 -18.53 -16.11
N LEU A 152 -0.84 -18.37 -14.81
CA LEU A 152 -1.87 -17.52 -14.25
C LEU A 152 -1.67 -16.05 -14.64
N PHE A 153 -0.44 -15.56 -14.57
CA PHE A 153 -0.08 -14.17 -14.85
C PHE A 153 0.41 -13.95 -16.29
N SER A 154 0.13 -14.86 -17.22
CA SER A 154 0.68 -14.82 -18.58
C SER A 154 0.31 -13.56 -19.38
N ASP A 155 -0.77 -12.87 -19.03
CA ASP A 155 -1.19 -11.57 -19.58
C ASP A 155 -0.55 -10.36 -18.86
N GLN A 156 0.12 -10.60 -17.72
CA GLN A 156 0.77 -9.63 -16.84
C GLN A 156 2.30 -9.79 -16.88
N PRO A 157 2.99 -9.27 -17.91
CA PRO A 157 4.42 -9.55 -18.15
C PRO A 157 5.33 -9.11 -17.00
N TYR A 158 4.99 -8.04 -16.27
CA TYR A 158 5.76 -7.60 -15.12
C TYR A 158 5.72 -8.63 -13.98
N LYS A 159 4.58 -9.27 -13.75
CA LYS A 159 4.43 -10.33 -12.74
C LYS A 159 5.17 -11.59 -13.16
N VAL A 160 5.11 -11.96 -14.44
CA VAL A 160 5.92 -13.06 -14.98
C VAL A 160 7.41 -12.80 -14.78
N GLU A 161 7.90 -11.59 -15.08
CA GLU A 161 9.33 -11.24 -14.85
C GLU A 161 9.71 -11.34 -13.37
N ILE A 162 8.83 -10.95 -12.44
CA ILE A 162 9.08 -11.10 -10.99
C ILE A 162 9.13 -12.58 -10.61
N ILE A 163 8.19 -13.40 -11.11
CA ILE A 163 8.14 -14.83 -10.82
C ILE A 163 9.37 -15.54 -11.37
N GLU A 164 9.76 -15.27 -12.62
CA GLU A 164 10.96 -15.83 -13.24
C GLU A 164 12.24 -15.32 -12.58
N GLY A 165 12.19 -14.13 -12.00
CA GLY A 165 13.22 -13.56 -11.15
C GLY A 165 13.57 -14.44 -9.94
N THR A 166 14.74 -14.14 -9.37
CA THR A 166 15.24 -14.74 -8.11
C THR A 166 15.26 -13.70 -6.98
N ASP A 167 14.59 -12.57 -7.18
CA ASP A 167 14.60 -11.40 -6.31
C ASP A 167 13.71 -11.53 -5.07
N GLY A 168 12.94 -12.62 -4.91
CA GLY A 168 12.23 -12.91 -3.66
C GLY A 168 11.08 -11.94 -3.33
N SER A 169 10.81 -10.97 -4.22
CA SER A 169 9.90 -9.86 -3.97
C SER A 169 8.45 -10.20 -4.31
N GLU A 170 7.50 -9.49 -3.71
CA GLU A 170 6.05 -9.59 -4.03
C GLU A 170 5.46 -11.01 -3.87
N GLY A 171 6.09 -11.91 -3.10
CA GLY A 171 5.57 -13.27 -2.88
C GLY A 171 6.08 -14.33 -3.86
N ALA A 172 7.09 -14.02 -4.67
CA ALA A 172 7.82 -15.02 -5.44
C ALA A 172 9.01 -15.58 -4.65
N ASP A 173 8.85 -16.72 -3.96
CA ASP A 173 9.95 -17.43 -3.30
C ASP A 173 10.52 -18.53 -4.22
N ALA A 174 11.71 -19.04 -3.91
CA ALA A 174 12.37 -20.11 -4.67
C ALA A 174 11.57 -21.42 -4.68
N ALA A 175 10.71 -21.65 -3.67
CA ALA A 175 9.94 -22.88 -3.49
C ALA A 175 8.45 -22.76 -3.80
N ALA A 176 7.84 -21.58 -3.62
CA ALA A 176 6.40 -21.37 -3.80
C ALA A 176 6.08 -19.92 -4.18
N ILE A 177 5.02 -19.74 -4.95
CA ILE A 177 4.46 -18.45 -5.30
C ILE A 177 3.20 -18.23 -4.47
N SER A 178 3.11 -17.10 -3.79
CA SER A 178 1.88 -16.68 -3.12
C SER A 178 1.19 -15.57 -3.93
N ALA A 179 -0.13 -15.66 -3.99
CA ALA A 179 -0.97 -14.65 -4.59
C ALA A 179 -2.19 -14.39 -3.72
N TYR A 180 -2.81 -13.21 -3.89
CA TYR A 180 -4.05 -12.87 -3.23
C TYR A 180 -5.14 -12.58 -4.23
N ARG A 181 -6.28 -13.24 -4.05
CA ARG A 181 -7.50 -13.05 -4.81
C ARG A 181 -8.53 -12.35 -3.95
N ASN A 182 -9.17 -11.31 -4.47
CA ASN A 182 -10.36 -10.74 -3.83
C ASN A 182 -11.60 -10.69 -4.75
N SER A 183 -11.47 -10.99 -6.04
CA SER A 183 -12.61 -11.35 -6.88
C SER A 183 -12.25 -12.44 -7.87
N ALA A 184 -13.23 -13.03 -8.55
CA ALA A 184 -12.95 -14.03 -9.58
C ALA A 184 -12.07 -13.46 -10.71
N GLU A 185 -12.21 -12.16 -10.97
CA GLU A 185 -11.56 -11.42 -12.05
C GLU A 185 -10.23 -10.77 -11.65
N PHE A 186 -9.88 -10.76 -10.36
CA PHE A 186 -8.66 -10.11 -9.88
C PHE A 186 -7.87 -10.96 -8.89
N ILE A 187 -6.61 -11.19 -9.25
CA ILE A 187 -5.59 -11.82 -8.44
C ILE A 187 -4.29 -11.03 -8.60
N ASP A 188 -3.53 -10.90 -7.52
CA ASP A 188 -2.25 -10.21 -7.50
C ASP A 188 -1.18 -11.10 -6.88
N LEU A 189 0.03 -11.03 -7.46
CA LEU A 189 1.21 -11.68 -6.93
C LEU A 189 1.63 -10.92 -5.66
N CYS A 190 1.48 -11.57 -4.51
CA CYS A 190 1.69 -10.91 -3.24
C CYS A 190 1.96 -11.92 -2.11
N ARG A 191 2.87 -11.57 -1.18
CA ARG A 191 3.16 -12.34 0.04
C ARG A 191 2.12 -12.16 1.14
N GLY A 192 1.48 -11.01 1.20
CA GLY A 192 0.62 -10.59 2.29
C GLY A 192 1.41 -10.19 3.55
N PRO A 193 0.72 -10.05 4.70
CA PRO A 193 -0.71 -10.31 4.89
C PRO A 193 -1.61 -9.20 4.34
N HIS A 194 -2.91 -9.48 4.28
CA HIS A 194 -3.97 -8.55 3.92
C HIS A 194 -5.01 -8.37 5.04
N VAL A 195 -5.79 -7.30 4.94
CA VAL A 195 -7.02 -7.16 5.75
C VAL A 195 -8.01 -8.30 5.40
N PRO A 196 -8.97 -8.65 6.29
CA PRO A 196 -9.87 -9.78 6.03
C PRO A 196 -10.79 -9.62 4.80
N SER A 197 -11.21 -8.39 4.50
CA SER A 197 -12.03 -8.08 3.33
C SER A 197 -11.87 -6.62 2.89
N THR A 198 -12.29 -6.27 1.68
CA THR A 198 -12.22 -4.89 1.17
C THR A 198 -13.01 -3.90 2.01
N ARG A 199 -14.06 -4.34 2.73
CA ARG A 199 -14.81 -3.49 3.68
C ARG A 199 -14.00 -3.11 4.92
N ARG A 200 -12.96 -3.88 5.24
CA ARG A 200 -12.05 -3.63 6.36
C ARG A 200 -10.98 -2.60 6.01
N LEU A 201 -10.93 -2.15 4.75
CA LEU A 201 -10.18 -0.96 4.41
C LEU A 201 -10.73 0.23 5.20
N GLY A 202 -9.82 1.05 5.73
CA GLY A 202 -10.18 2.28 6.40
C GLY A 202 -10.53 3.37 5.38
N SER A 203 -9.99 4.56 5.60
CA SER A 203 -10.20 5.71 4.74
C SER A 203 -8.99 5.94 3.87
N PHE A 204 -9.20 6.16 2.57
CA PHE A 204 -8.12 6.37 1.61
C PHE A 204 -8.38 7.56 0.69
N LYS A 205 -7.31 8.07 0.08
CA LYS A 205 -7.33 9.11 -0.93
C LYS A 205 -6.24 8.87 -1.99
N LEU A 206 -6.56 9.00 -3.26
CA LEU A 206 -5.57 9.07 -4.33
C LEU A 206 -4.99 10.49 -4.43
N MET A 207 -3.67 10.57 -4.59
CA MET A 207 -2.92 11.81 -4.40
C MET A 207 -2.46 12.42 -5.71
N ARG A 208 -1.74 11.65 -6.53
CA ARG A 208 -1.15 12.13 -7.79
C ARG A 208 -0.71 10.99 -8.69
N VAL A 209 -0.54 11.29 -9.96
CA VAL A 209 0.13 10.42 -10.94
C VAL A 209 1.57 10.90 -11.14
N ALA A 210 2.50 9.97 -11.31
CA ALA A 210 3.88 10.24 -11.71
C ALA A 210 4.35 9.25 -12.77
N GLY A 211 5.40 9.59 -13.51
CA GLY A 211 6.12 8.62 -14.33
C GLY A 211 7.07 7.78 -13.47
N ALA A 212 7.17 6.50 -13.79
CA ALA A 212 8.18 5.59 -13.25
C ALA A 212 8.79 4.77 -14.39
N TYR A 213 9.98 4.23 -14.18
CA TYR A 213 10.57 3.26 -15.10
C TYR A 213 10.62 1.91 -14.42
N TRP A 214 10.34 0.84 -15.18
CA TRP A 214 10.39 -0.50 -14.64
C TRP A 214 11.78 -0.82 -14.05
N ARG A 215 11.83 -1.30 -12.80
CA ARG A 215 13.06 -1.49 -12.00
C ARG A 215 13.96 -0.24 -11.86
N GLY A 216 13.42 0.96 -12.10
CA GLY A 216 14.18 2.21 -12.07
C GLY A 216 15.17 2.37 -13.23
N ASP A 217 15.09 1.55 -14.29
CA ASP A 217 15.97 1.62 -15.44
C ASP A 217 15.30 2.40 -16.58
N GLU A 218 15.84 3.57 -16.93
CA GLU A 218 15.34 4.46 -18.00
C GLU A 218 15.26 3.80 -19.39
N ARG A 219 15.95 2.66 -19.58
CA ARG A 219 15.93 1.88 -20.83
C ARG A 219 14.77 0.90 -20.90
N LYS A 220 14.09 0.66 -19.77
CA LYS A 220 12.93 -0.23 -19.66
C LYS A 220 11.61 0.54 -19.89
N PRO A 221 10.47 -0.16 -20.06
CA PRO A 221 9.18 0.49 -20.26
C PRO A 221 8.87 1.54 -19.20
N GLN A 222 8.32 2.67 -19.65
CA GLN A 222 7.82 3.73 -18.79
C GLN A 222 6.42 3.33 -18.28
N LEU A 223 6.26 3.38 -16.96
CA LEU A 223 5.03 3.08 -16.24
C LEU A 223 4.43 4.37 -15.66
N GLN A 224 3.15 4.29 -15.33
CA GLN A 224 2.43 5.35 -14.64
C GLN A 224 2.15 4.93 -13.21
N ARG A 225 2.74 5.67 -12.28
CA ARG A 225 2.62 5.45 -10.85
C ARG A 225 1.48 6.28 -10.28
N ILE A 226 0.47 5.63 -9.73
CA ILE A 226 -0.56 6.30 -8.93
C ILE A 226 -0.13 6.23 -7.47
N TYR A 227 0.00 7.39 -6.82
CA TYR A 227 0.21 7.48 -5.38
C TYR A 227 -1.13 7.60 -4.66
N GLY A 228 -1.27 6.93 -3.52
CA GLY A 228 -2.41 7.04 -2.62
C GLY A 228 -1.97 7.00 -1.16
N THR A 229 -2.90 7.32 -0.26
CA THR A 229 -2.72 7.18 1.19
C THR A 229 -3.93 6.48 1.80
N ALA A 230 -3.72 5.70 2.86
CA ALA A 230 -4.77 4.97 3.57
C ALA A 230 -4.50 5.00 5.08
N TRP A 231 -5.59 5.15 5.84
CA TRP A 231 -5.60 5.33 7.29
C TRP A 231 -6.76 4.54 7.91
N GLU A 232 -6.64 4.20 9.19
CA GLU A 232 -7.63 3.41 9.92
C GLU A 232 -8.98 4.12 10.14
N SER A 233 -9.03 5.45 9.94
CA SER A 233 -10.23 6.25 10.14
C SER A 233 -10.27 7.51 9.29
N ASN A 234 -11.48 8.06 9.09
CA ASN A 234 -11.68 9.33 8.41
C ASN A 234 -10.95 10.48 9.11
N GLN A 235 -10.89 10.47 10.45
CA GLN A 235 -10.20 11.48 11.22
C GLN A 235 -8.69 11.44 10.96
N ALA A 236 -8.08 10.24 11.02
CA ALA A 236 -6.66 10.08 10.77
C ALA A 236 -6.25 10.50 9.34
N LEU A 237 -7.10 10.18 8.35
CA LEU A 237 -6.91 10.66 6.98
C LEU A 237 -7.01 12.20 6.91
N ALA A 238 -8.04 12.80 7.51
CA ALA A 238 -8.20 14.26 7.53
C ALA A 238 -7.02 14.97 8.19
N ASP A 239 -6.54 14.44 9.32
CA ASP A 239 -5.37 14.97 10.03
C ASP A 239 -4.11 14.90 9.17
N HIS A 240 -3.93 13.81 8.40
CA HIS A 240 -2.80 13.68 7.48
C HIS A 240 -2.89 14.67 6.33
N LEU A 241 -4.05 14.80 5.68
CA LEU A 241 -4.25 15.74 4.58
C LEU A 241 -4.05 17.19 5.03
N HIS A 242 -4.52 17.55 6.22
CA HIS A 242 -4.26 18.87 6.82
C HIS A 242 -2.76 19.11 7.05
N ARG A 243 -2.00 18.10 7.49
CA ARG A 243 -0.53 18.22 7.62
C ARG A 243 0.15 18.45 6.28
N LEU A 244 -0.30 17.80 5.21
CA LEU A 244 0.23 18.01 3.86
C LEU A 244 -0.06 19.41 3.34
N GLU A 245 -1.28 19.90 3.53
CA GLU A 245 -1.66 21.28 3.15
C GLU A 245 -0.80 22.31 3.90
N GLU A 246 -0.62 22.13 5.21
CA GLU A 246 0.24 22.99 6.01
C GLU A 246 1.71 22.92 5.59
N ALA A 247 2.20 21.75 5.16
CA ALA A 247 3.55 21.60 4.62
C ALA A 247 3.70 22.33 3.27
N GLU A 248 2.73 22.21 2.37
CA GLU A 248 2.73 22.89 1.06
C GLU A 248 2.69 24.42 1.21
N ARG A 249 1.93 24.94 2.17
CA ARG A 249 1.94 26.38 2.52
C ARG A 249 3.31 26.89 2.96
N ARG A 250 4.19 26.01 3.43
CA ARG A 250 5.55 26.33 3.90
C ARG A 250 6.62 25.85 2.92
N ASP A 251 6.25 25.44 1.72
CA ASP A 251 7.20 25.03 0.69
C ASP A 251 8.07 26.23 0.28
N HIS A 252 9.38 26.09 0.46
CA HIS A 252 10.36 27.13 0.12
C HIS A 252 10.27 27.57 -1.36
N ARG A 253 9.83 26.72 -2.28
CA ARG A 253 9.65 27.06 -3.70
C ARG A 253 8.48 28.03 -3.88
N LYS A 254 7.40 27.83 -3.13
CA LYS A 254 6.22 28.71 -3.13
C LYS A 254 6.53 30.02 -2.41
N VAL A 255 7.01 29.93 -1.17
CA VAL A 255 7.36 31.10 -0.34
C VAL A 255 8.49 31.91 -0.99
N GLY A 256 9.49 31.25 -1.57
CA GLY A 256 10.61 31.89 -2.26
C GLY A 256 10.17 32.70 -3.47
N LEU A 257 9.19 32.20 -4.22
CA LEU A 257 8.59 32.94 -5.33
C LEU A 257 7.71 34.10 -4.82
N GLU A 258 6.82 33.86 -3.85
CA GLU A 258 5.92 34.86 -3.28
C GLU A 258 6.66 36.04 -2.63
N LEU A 259 7.80 35.77 -1.98
CA LEU A 259 8.62 36.77 -1.31
C LEU A 259 9.72 37.36 -2.20
N ASP A 260 9.80 36.96 -3.48
CA ASP A 260 10.78 37.44 -4.44
C ASP A 260 12.23 37.17 -3.98
N LEU A 261 12.50 35.95 -3.52
CA LEU A 261 13.80 35.52 -2.98
C LEU A 261 14.68 34.88 -4.04
N PHE A 262 14.13 33.98 -4.86
CA PHE A 262 14.84 33.29 -5.93
C PHE A 262 13.86 32.71 -6.97
N HIS A 263 14.38 32.34 -8.13
CA HIS A 263 13.64 31.53 -9.11
C HIS A 263 14.58 30.58 -9.87
N PHE A 264 13.99 29.67 -10.66
CA PHE A 264 14.70 28.72 -11.53
C PHE A 264 14.35 28.99 -13.00
N PRO A 265 15.10 29.85 -13.71
CA PRO A 265 14.81 30.13 -15.11
C PRO A 265 15.17 28.93 -15.99
N PRO A 266 14.29 28.52 -16.92
CA PRO A 266 14.54 27.39 -17.80
C PRO A 266 15.75 27.62 -18.72
N GLU A 267 16.10 28.87 -19.05
CA GLU A 267 17.16 29.24 -19.97
C GLU A 267 18.57 28.91 -19.46
N ILE A 268 18.77 28.87 -18.14
CA ILE A 268 20.09 28.60 -17.56
C ILE A 268 20.27 27.13 -17.16
N GLY A 269 19.18 26.37 -17.03
CA GLY A 269 19.20 24.95 -16.72
C GLY A 269 18.54 24.58 -15.38
N GLY A 270 17.93 23.39 -15.34
CA GLY A 270 17.29 22.86 -14.13
C GLY A 270 18.27 22.70 -12.97
N GLY A 271 17.86 23.14 -11.77
CA GLY A 271 18.67 23.05 -10.56
C GLY A 271 19.63 24.23 -10.33
N LEU A 272 19.65 25.24 -11.20
CA LEU A 272 20.44 26.45 -11.04
C LEU A 272 19.54 27.62 -10.56
N PRO A 273 19.50 27.93 -9.25
CA PRO A 273 18.68 29.02 -8.74
C PRO A 273 19.34 30.39 -9.00
N VAL A 274 18.54 31.36 -9.43
CA VAL A 274 18.92 32.77 -9.46
C VAL A 274 18.37 33.44 -8.22
N PHE A 275 19.28 33.89 -7.34
CA PHE A 275 18.91 34.64 -6.14
C PHE A 275 18.64 36.11 -6.48
N HIS A 276 17.47 36.59 -6.07
CA HIS A 276 17.09 37.99 -6.19
C HIS A 276 17.74 38.82 -5.09
N PRO A 277 17.71 40.16 -5.14
CA PRO A 277 18.37 40.99 -4.11
C PRO A 277 17.98 40.64 -2.66
N LYS A 278 16.71 40.30 -2.40
CA LYS A 278 16.23 39.88 -1.08
C LYS A 278 16.81 38.52 -0.66
N GLY A 279 16.73 37.51 -1.52
CA GLY A 279 17.30 36.20 -1.24
C GLY A 279 18.83 36.23 -1.11
N GLY A 280 19.49 37.05 -1.93
CA GLY A 280 20.93 37.32 -1.85
C GLY A 280 21.33 37.96 -0.52
N MET A 281 20.51 38.85 0.02
CA MET A 281 20.76 39.43 1.35
C MET A 281 20.64 38.39 2.47
N ILE A 282 19.62 37.52 2.43
CA ILE A 282 19.49 36.41 3.40
C ILE A 282 20.72 35.50 3.33
N ARG A 283 21.09 35.09 2.11
CA ARG A 283 22.27 34.25 1.87
C ARG A 283 23.54 34.92 2.41
N LYS A 284 23.76 36.20 2.12
CA LYS A 284 24.91 36.95 2.63
C LYS A 284 24.94 36.97 4.16
N LEU A 285 23.81 37.22 4.83
CA LEU A 285 23.74 37.21 6.29
C LEU A 285 24.09 35.85 6.89
N MET A 286 23.72 34.74 6.22
CA MET A 286 24.09 33.39 6.64
C MET A 286 25.58 33.09 6.40
N GLU A 287 26.13 33.55 5.28
CA GLU A 287 27.56 33.44 4.95
C GLU A 287 28.42 34.25 5.93
N ASP A 288 28.02 35.48 6.25
CA ASP A 288 28.73 36.37 7.18
C ASP A 288 28.68 35.89 8.65
N TYR A 289 27.67 35.08 9.00
CA TYR A 289 27.52 34.50 10.35
C TYR A 289 28.32 33.21 10.56
N SER A 290 28.60 32.46 9.49
CA SER A 290 29.27 31.15 9.53
C SER A 290 30.78 31.29 9.69
#